data_AF-A0A972GCL9-F1
#
_entry.id   AF-A0A972GCL9-F1
#
_cell.length_a   1.000
_cell.length_b   1.000
_cell.length_c   1.000
_cell.angle_alpha   90.00
_cell.angle_beta   90.00
_cell.angle_gamma   90.00
#
_symmetry.space_group_name_H-M   'P 1'
#
loop_
_entity.id
_entity.type
_entity.pdbx_description
1 polymer ?
#
loop_
_entity_poly.entity_id
_entity_poly.type
_entity_poly.pdbx_seq_one_letter_code
_entity_poly.pdbx_strand_id
1 'polypeptide(L)'
;MKLKLDFVSNSSSTSFVYISDSDFTEEVFMKAVGVDPNGPLGELFREMHYEIVSGMQNGETVTTSDQAEQLANKHEFTPEVIDRMKEAITQGKSVYTGSLSSDGPFAESVLCMEMFEIRSDEFFINAFNNYW
;
A
#
# COMPACT_ATOMS: atom_id res chain seq x y z
N MET A 1 -25.40 -14.96 -2.81
CA MET A 1 -24.11 -14.56 -3.40
C MET A 1 -23.87 -15.45 -4.62
N LYS A 2 -23.63 -14.88 -5.81
CA LYS A 2 -23.25 -15.66 -7.01
C LYS A 2 -21.77 -15.38 -7.27
N LEU A 3 -20.92 -16.38 -7.05
CA LEU A 3 -19.49 -16.31 -7.39
C LEU A 3 -19.34 -16.70 -8.86
N LYS A 4 -18.74 -15.81 -9.65
CA LYS A 4 -18.44 -16.01 -11.07
C LYS A 4 -17.00 -16.49 -11.17
N LEU A 5 -16.78 -17.72 -11.63
CA LEU A 5 -15.48 -18.40 -11.64
C LEU A 5 -14.67 -18.18 -12.94
N ASP A 6 -15.09 -17.23 -13.76
CA ASP A 6 -14.40 -16.91 -15.03
C ASP A 6 -13.28 -15.87 -14.78
N PHE A 7 -12.35 -16.16 -13.86
CA PHE A 7 -11.17 -15.31 -13.67
C PHE A 7 -10.02 -15.84 -14.51
N VAL A 8 -9.66 -15.10 -15.55
CA VAL A 8 -8.33 -15.22 -16.16
C VAL A 8 -7.37 -14.64 -15.14
N SER A 9 -6.69 -15.50 -14.38
CA SER A 9 -5.60 -15.13 -13.48
C SER A 9 -4.35 -14.92 -14.33
N ASN A 10 -4.23 -13.76 -14.96
CA ASN A 10 -2.92 -13.14 -15.04
C ASN A 10 -2.54 -12.78 -13.60
N SER A 11 -1.35 -13.21 -13.16
CA SER A 11 -0.76 -12.74 -11.91
C SER A 11 -0.92 -11.22 -11.85
N SER A 12 -1.65 -10.75 -10.83
CA SER A 12 -1.95 -9.35 -10.66
C SER A 12 -1.07 -8.83 -9.55
N SER A 13 -0.36 -7.74 -9.83
CA SER A 13 0.39 -7.00 -8.83
C SER A 13 -0.37 -5.74 -8.44
N THR A 14 -0.37 -5.42 -7.15
CA THR A 14 -0.92 -4.16 -6.65
C THR A 14 0.23 -3.26 -6.21
N SER A 15 0.43 -2.16 -6.93
CA SER A 15 1.37 -1.12 -6.51
C SER A 15 0.75 -0.26 -5.42
N PHE A 16 1.56 0.18 -4.46
CA PHE A 16 1.12 1.06 -3.39
C PHE A 16 2.16 2.13 -3.09
N VAL A 17 1.71 3.21 -2.46
CA VAL A 17 2.56 4.23 -1.86
C VAL A 17 2.35 4.26 -0.36
N TYR A 18 3.43 4.46 0.38
CA TYR A 18 3.47 4.70 1.81
C TYR A 18 4.12 6.06 2.08
N ILE A 19 3.45 6.88 2.89
CA ILE A 19 3.96 8.19 3.33
C ILE A 19 3.90 8.21 4.85
N SER A 20 5.00 8.55 5.51
CA SER A 20 5.01 8.62 6.97
C SER A 20 5.95 9.68 7.55
N ASP A 21 5.62 10.04 8.79
CA ASP A 21 6.45 10.89 9.65
C ASP A 21 7.34 10.06 10.58
N SER A 22 7.11 8.75 10.66
CA SER A 22 7.74 7.83 11.62
C SER A 22 7.79 6.40 11.09
N ASP A 23 8.40 5.50 11.87
CA ASP A 23 8.56 4.09 11.52
C ASP A 23 7.21 3.35 11.43
N PHE A 24 7.05 2.52 10.39
CA PHE A 24 5.86 1.71 10.16
C PHE A 24 5.83 0.47 11.07
N THR A 25 5.43 0.64 12.32
CA THR A 25 5.32 -0.46 13.29
C THR A 25 3.99 -1.20 13.20
N GLU A 26 3.98 -2.46 13.64
CA GLU A 26 2.76 -3.29 13.71
C GLU A 26 1.68 -2.63 14.59
N GLU A 27 2.06 -2.04 15.73
CA GLU A 27 1.13 -1.38 16.66
C GLU A 27 0.41 -0.20 15.99
N VAL A 28 1.17 0.65 15.27
CA VAL A 28 0.63 1.79 14.53
C VAL A 28 -0.31 1.31 13.42
N PHE A 29 0.06 0.25 12.69
CA PHE A 29 -0.80 -0.34 11.67
C PHE A 29 -2.11 -0.89 12.27
N MET A 30 -2.02 -1.73 13.31
CA MET A 30 -3.19 -2.34 13.97
C MET A 30 -4.18 -1.31 14.49
N LYS A 31 -3.66 -0.25 15.11
CA LYS A 31 -4.45 0.89 15.57
C LYS A 31 -5.14 1.61 14.41
N ALA A 32 -4.44 1.82 13.29
CA ALA A 32 -4.99 2.49 12.12
C ALA A 32 -6.09 1.67 11.42
N VAL A 33 -5.94 0.34 11.34
CA VAL A 33 -6.98 -0.54 10.77
C VAL A 33 -8.12 -0.85 11.76
N GLY A 34 -7.95 -0.55 13.04
CA GLY A 34 -8.96 -0.72 14.07
C GLY A 34 -9.23 -2.19 14.45
N VAL A 35 -8.22 -3.05 14.32
CA VAL A 35 -8.34 -4.49 14.59
C VAL A 35 -7.82 -4.79 15.98
N ASP A 36 -8.55 -5.62 16.74
CA ASP A 36 -8.05 -6.19 18.00
C ASP A 36 -6.95 -7.23 17.68
N PRO A 37 -5.70 -7.02 18.10
CA PRO A 37 -4.60 -7.95 17.83
C PRO A 37 -4.79 -9.35 18.43
N ASN A 38 -5.67 -9.48 19.44
CA ASN A 38 -6.02 -10.75 20.08
C ASN A 38 -7.33 -11.34 19.54
N GLY A 39 -7.99 -10.62 18.62
CA GLY A 39 -9.20 -11.07 17.96
C GLY A 39 -8.91 -12.18 16.92
N PRO A 40 -9.96 -12.81 16.37
CA PRO A 40 -9.83 -13.91 15.41
C PRO A 40 -9.16 -13.51 14.08
N LEU A 41 -9.07 -12.22 13.78
CA LEU A 41 -8.40 -11.69 12.58
C LEU A 41 -7.03 -11.09 12.89
N GLY A 42 -6.60 -11.04 14.15
CA GLY A 42 -5.35 -10.37 14.54
C GLY A 42 -4.13 -10.89 13.79
N GLU A 43 -4.05 -12.21 13.59
CA GLU A 43 -2.93 -12.82 12.84
C GLU A 43 -2.92 -12.41 11.36
N LEU A 44 -4.08 -12.37 10.71
CA LEU A 44 -4.17 -11.96 9.31
C LEU A 44 -3.65 -10.53 9.12
N PHE A 45 -4.00 -9.61 10.02
CA PHE A 45 -3.51 -8.24 9.94
C PHE A 45 -2.02 -8.11 10.29
N ARG A 46 -1.46 -9.01 11.12
CA ARG A 46 0.00 -9.09 11.34
C ARG A 46 0.72 -9.52 10.07
N GLU A 47 0.19 -10.55 9.41
CA GLU A 47 0.70 -10.98 8.12
C GLU A 47 0.58 -9.86 7.08
N MET A 48 -0.55 -9.15 6.99
CA MET A 48 -0.69 -8.00 6.08
C MET A 48 0.33 -6.89 6.37
N HIS A 49 0.57 -6.57 7.64
CA HIS A 49 1.62 -5.60 8.03
C HIS A 49 2.99 -6.06 7.53
N TYR A 50 3.33 -7.33 7.75
CA TYR A 50 4.58 -7.92 7.29
C TYR A 50 4.72 -7.84 5.76
N GLU A 51 3.69 -8.17 5.00
CA GLU A 51 3.73 -8.12 3.53
C GLU A 51 3.89 -6.69 3.01
N ILE A 52 3.23 -5.71 3.64
CA ILE A 52 3.43 -4.29 3.31
C ILE A 52 4.87 -3.86 3.60
N VAL A 53 5.42 -4.22 4.76
CA VAL A 53 6.83 -3.92 5.11
C VAL A 53 7.79 -4.56 4.11
N SER A 54 7.57 -5.82 3.77
CA SER A 54 8.37 -6.55 2.77
C SER A 54 8.28 -5.87 1.39
N GLY A 55 7.08 -5.48 0.96
CA GLY A 55 6.85 -4.76 -0.28
C GLY A 55 7.56 -3.39 -0.32
N MET A 56 7.62 -2.69 0.81
CA MET A 56 8.38 -1.43 0.93
C MET A 56 9.90 -1.65 0.87
N GLN A 57 10.41 -2.70 1.53
CA GLN A 57 11.84 -3.02 1.54
C GLN A 57 12.37 -3.38 0.14
N ASN A 58 11.54 -4.03 -0.67
CA ASN A 58 11.85 -4.37 -2.06
C ASN A 58 11.51 -3.25 -3.05
N GLY A 59 10.84 -2.20 -2.58
CA GLY A 59 10.37 -1.08 -3.38
C GLY A 59 11.38 0.05 -3.51
N GLU A 60 10.88 1.25 -3.80
CA GLU A 60 11.70 2.44 -4.05
C GLU A 60 11.39 3.55 -3.04
N THR A 61 12.42 4.29 -2.63
CA THR A 61 12.24 5.53 -1.85
C THR A 61 12.15 6.71 -2.81
N VAL A 62 11.11 7.52 -2.68
CA VAL A 62 10.89 8.72 -3.49
C VAL A 62 11.35 9.94 -2.69
N THR A 63 12.41 10.58 -3.18
CA THR A 63 13.12 11.65 -2.44
C THR A 63 12.95 13.03 -3.08
N THR A 64 12.48 13.10 -4.32
CA THR A 64 12.30 14.37 -5.05
C THR A 64 10.96 14.45 -5.76
N SER A 65 10.47 15.68 -5.97
CA SER A 65 9.25 15.92 -6.74
C SER A 65 9.34 15.41 -8.18
N ASP A 66 10.53 15.45 -8.78
CA ASP A 66 10.77 14.92 -10.13
C ASP A 66 10.61 13.40 -10.17
N GLN A 67 11.06 12.68 -9.13
CA GLN A 67 10.84 11.23 -9.00
C GLN A 67 9.35 10.93 -8.83
N ALA A 68 8.62 11.71 -8.03
CA ALA A 68 7.17 11.57 -7.92
C ALA A 68 6.50 11.79 -9.29
N GLU A 69 6.86 12.83 -10.04
CA GLU A 69 6.29 13.11 -11.37
C GLU A 69 6.53 11.97 -12.39
N GLN A 70 7.67 11.28 -12.31
CA GLN A 70 7.93 10.13 -13.17
C GLN A 70 6.92 8.99 -12.96
N LEU A 71 6.42 8.81 -11.74
CA LEU A 71 5.41 7.79 -11.43
C LEU A 71 4.04 8.16 -12.02
N ALA A 72 3.73 9.46 -12.11
CA ALA A 72 2.55 9.95 -12.82
C ALA A 72 2.62 9.61 -14.33
N ASN A 73 3.80 9.81 -14.93
CA ASN A 73 4.04 9.52 -16.35
C ASN A 73 3.97 8.02 -16.68
N LYS A 74 4.26 7.16 -15.71
CA LYS A 74 4.09 5.70 -15.84
C LYS A 74 2.65 5.24 -15.56
N HIS A 75 1.74 6.16 -15.23
CA HIS A 75 0.36 5.88 -14.84
C HIS A 75 0.23 4.94 -13.63
N GLU A 76 1.22 4.94 -12.73
CA GLU A 76 1.24 4.05 -11.56
C GLU A 76 0.31 4.58 -10.45
N PHE A 77 0.27 5.91 -10.25
CA PHE A 77 -0.52 6.57 -9.21
C PHE A 77 -1.45 7.67 -9.78
N THR A 78 -2.54 7.97 -9.06
CA THR A 78 -3.45 9.05 -9.44
C THR A 78 -2.76 10.41 -9.29
N PRO A 79 -3.17 11.45 -10.04
CA PRO A 79 -2.63 12.79 -9.85
C PRO A 79 -2.73 13.31 -8.40
N GLU A 80 -3.82 12.99 -7.69
CA GLU A 80 -4.00 13.37 -6.27
C GLU A 80 -2.95 12.71 -5.37
N VAL A 81 -2.65 11.43 -5.60
CA VAL A 81 -1.61 10.72 -4.84
C VAL A 81 -0.23 11.32 -5.15
N ILE A 82 0.05 11.64 -6.41
CA ILE A 82 1.30 12.27 -6.82
C ILE A 82 1.49 13.64 -6.16
N ASP A 83 0.45 14.47 -6.12
CA ASP A 83 0.52 15.77 -5.47
C ASP A 83 0.77 15.61 -3.96
N ARG A 84 0.12 14.63 -3.32
CA ARG A 84 0.37 14.30 -1.91
C ARG A 84 1.80 13.82 -1.66
N MET A 85 2.38 13.04 -2.58
CA MET A 85 3.79 12.63 -2.49
C MET A 85 4.72 13.84 -2.55
N LYS A 86 4.49 14.77 -3.48
CA LYS A 86 5.29 16.01 -3.58
C LYS A 86 5.18 16.85 -2.33
N GLU A 87 3.97 17.05 -1.80
CA GLU A 87 3.76 17.79 -0.54
C GLU A 87 4.50 17.12 0.63
N ALA A 88 4.40 15.80 0.76
CA ALA A 88 5.10 15.05 1.79
C ALA A 88 6.63 15.23 1.70
N ILE A 89 7.20 15.17 0.49
CA ILE A 89 8.64 15.40 0.26
C ILE A 89 9.03 16.82 0.69
N THR A 90 8.23 17.84 0.35
CA THR A 90 8.52 19.23 0.78
C THR A 90 8.45 19.43 2.29
N GLN A 91 7.66 18.60 2.98
CA GLN A 91 7.51 18.61 4.44
C GLN A 91 8.60 17.77 5.14
N GLY A 92 9.49 17.12 4.39
CA GLY A 92 10.55 16.26 4.93
C GLY A 92 10.05 14.89 5.40
N LYS A 93 8.87 14.46 4.94
CA LYS A 93 8.30 13.14 5.24
C LYS A 93 8.93 12.08 4.35
N SER A 94 8.93 10.84 4.83
CA SER A 94 9.42 9.71 4.04
C SER A 94 8.33 9.23 3.08
N VAL A 95 8.71 8.97 1.83
CA VAL A 95 7.81 8.46 0.79
C VAL A 95 8.43 7.21 0.18
N TYR A 96 7.66 6.12 0.19
CA TYR A 96 8.06 4.81 -0.35
C TYR A 96 6.99 4.31 -1.32
N THR A 97 7.42 3.67 -2.40
CA THR A 97 6.55 2.88 -3.25
C THR A 97 6.91 1.41 -3.09
N GLY A 98 5.92 0.53 -3.25
CA GLY A 98 6.11 -0.91 -3.20
C GLY A 98 5.07 -1.61 -4.06
N SER A 99 5.19 -2.92 -4.15
CA SER A 99 4.22 -3.76 -4.84
C SER A 99 3.94 -5.02 -4.04
N LEU A 100 2.74 -5.56 -4.26
CA LEU A 100 2.24 -6.82 -3.73
C LEU A 100 1.89 -7.74 -4.91
N SER A 101 1.95 -9.05 -4.70
CA SER A 101 1.71 -10.09 -5.70
C SER A 101 0.54 -10.99 -5.30
N SER A 102 -0.39 -11.23 -6.24
CA SER A 102 -1.47 -12.20 -6.04
C SER A 102 -0.97 -13.65 -5.89
N ASP A 103 0.25 -13.94 -6.35
CA ASP A 103 0.89 -15.26 -6.26
C ASP A 103 1.62 -15.47 -4.91
N GLY A 104 1.55 -14.49 -4.02
CA GLY A 104 2.18 -14.49 -2.70
C GLY A 104 1.43 -15.27 -1.62
N PRO A 105 1.81 -15.08 -0.34
CA PRO A 105 1.08 -15.60 0.80
C PRO A 105 -0.37 -15.07 0.86
N PHE A 106 -1.22 -15.76 1.63
CA PHE A 106 -2.65 -15.44 1.68
C PHE A 106 -2.94 -13.97 2.00
N ALA A 107 -2.25 -13.38 2.98
CA ALA A 107 -2.42 -11.97 3.33
C ALA A 107 -2.09 -11.02 2.17
N GLU A 108 -1.00 -11.28 1.43
CA GLU A 108 -0.59 -10.53 0.24
C GLU A 108 -1.63 -10.66 -0.88
N SER A 109 -2.11 -11.87 -1.12
CA SER A 109 -3.16 -12.13 -2.12
C SER A 109 -4.45 -11.38 -1.78
N VAL A 110 -4.85 -11.33 -0.51
CA VAL A 110 -6.05 -10.57 -0.07
C VAL A 110 -5.88 -9.07 -0.34
N LEU A 111 -4.70 -8.51 -0.06
CA LEU A 111 -4.40 -7.10 -0.36
C LEU A 111 -4.38 -6.82 -1.87
N CYS A 112 -4.16 -7.83 -2.72
CA CYS A 112 -4.25 -7.70 -4.18
C CYS A 112 -5.68 -7.85 -4.73
N MET A 113 -6.63 -8.35 -3.95
CA MET A 113 -8.01 -8.56 -4.41
C MET A 113 -8.85 -7.28 -4.39
N GLU A 114 -8.48 -6.31 -3.56
CA GLU A 114 -9.23 -5.08 -3.36
C GLU A 114 -8.29 -3.88 -3.30
N MET A 115 -8.78 -2.72 -3.73
CA MET A 115 -8.06 -1.48 -3.52
C MET A 115 -8.23 -1.03 -2.07
N PHE A 116 -7.16 -0.55 -1.45
CA PHE A 116 -7.20 -0.07 -0.07
C PHE A 116 -6.50 1.26 0.11
N GLU A 117 -7.00 2.01 1.09
CA GLU A 117 -6.42 3.26 1.55
C GLU A 117 -6.52 3.30 3.07
N ILE A 118 -5.42 3.64 3.74
CA ILE A 118 -5.38 3.81 5.19
C ILE A 118 -4.87 5.21 5.46
N ARG A 119 -5.70 6.01 6.12
CA ARG A 119 -5.37 7.36 6.57
C ARG A 119 -5.30 7.35 8.09
N SER A 120 -4.13 7.63 8.63
CA SER A 120 -3.93 7.88 10.07
C SER A 120 -3.19 9.20 10.26
N ASP A 121 -3.09 9.65 11.51
CA ASP A 121 -2.28 10.81 11.85
C ASP A 121 -0.77 10.57 11.63
N GLU A 122 -0.34 9.30 11.65
CA GLU A 122 1.08 8.89 11.64
C GLU A 122 1.57 8.52 10.24
N PHE A 123 0.67 7.99 9.40
CA PHE A 123 1.00 7.54 8.06
C PHE A 123 -0.21 7.52 7.11
N PHE A 124 0.10 7.43 5.83
CA PHE A 124 -0.82 7.25 4.72
C PHE A 124 -0.36 6.07 3.84
N ILE A 125 -1.26 5.13 3.56
CA ILE A 125 -1.08 4.10 2.52
C ILE A 125 -2.16 4.26 1.48
N ASN A 126 -1.77 4.15 0.21
CA ASN A 126 -2.71 4.07 -0.90
C ASN A 126 -2.29 3.02 -1.91
N ALA A 127 -3.22 2.12 -2.23
CA ALA A 127 -3.08 1.06 -3.21
C ALA A 127 -4.25 1.08 -4.22
N PHE A 128 -4.69 2.27 -4.64
CA PHE A 128 -5.68 2.36 -5.72
C PHE A 128 -5.05 1.94 -7.04
N ASN A 129 -5.66 0.95 -7.68
CA ASN A 129 -5.26 0.52 -8.99
C ASN A 129 -5.69 1.57 -10.02
N ASN A 130 -4.75 2.17 -10.75
CA ASN A 130 -5.04 3.10 -11.84
C ASN A 130 -5.32 2.33 -13.13
N TYR A 131 -6.35 1.48 -13.12
CA TYR A 131 -6.88 0.90 -14.34
C TYR A 131 -8.41 0.90 -14.35
N TRP A 132 -8.94 1.87 -15.11
CA TRP A 132 -10.14 1.73 -15.93
C TRP A 132 -9.92 2.48 -17.24
#